data_AF-A0A351RQ73-F1
#
_entry.id   AF-A0A351RQ73-F1
#
_cell.length_a   1.000
_cell.length_b   1.000
_cell.length_c   1.000
_cell.angle_alpha   90.00
_cell.angle_beta   90.00
_cell.angle_gamma   90.00
#
_symmetry.space_group_name_H-M   'P 1'
#
loop_
_entity.id
_entity.type
_entity.pdbx_description
1 polymer ?
#
loop_
_entity_poly.entity_id
_entity_poly.type
_entity_poly.pdbx_seq_one_letter_code
_entity_poly.pdbx_strand_id
1 'polypeptide(L)' 'KSFSVRIKVNKSKLNTVKYKTSGVPTFVVNGKYWVDTKHAGGEKRLFKVLDYLIQKESQ' A
#
# COMPACT_ATOMS: atom_id res chain seq x y z
N LYS A 1 -4.41 29.53 6.99
CA LYS A 1 -4.18 28.07 7.15
C LYS A 1 -4.93 27.33 6.04
N SER A 2 -4.24 26.58 5.18
CA SER A 2 -4.83 26.03 3.95
C SER A 2 -5.72 24.81 4.21
N PHE A 3 -6.97 24.85 3.72
CA PHE A 3 -7.98 23.78 3.88
C PHE A 3 -7.56 22.47 3.21
N SER A 4 -6.96 22.56 2.02
CA SER A 4 -6.54 21.40 1.22
C SER A 4 -5.50 20.52 1.91
N VAL A 5 -4.62 21.13 2.71
CA VAL A 5 -3.60 20.39 3.49
C VAL A 5 -4.26 19.58 4.60
N ARG A 6 -5.25 20.15 5.30
CA ARG A 6 -5.97 19.48 6.38
C ARG A 6 -6.74 18.25 5.87
N ILE A 7 -7.34 18.34 4.69
CA ILE A 7 -8.03 17.21 4.04
C ILE A 7 -7.05 16.09 3.69
N LYS A 8 -5.88 16.42 3.11
CA LYS A 8 -4.85 15.41 2.78
C LYS A 8 -4.32 14.70 4.02
N VAL A 9 -4.06 15.43 5.11
CA VAL A 9 -3.58 14.85 6.38
C VAL A 9 -4.63 13.91 6.99
N ASN A 10 -5.91 14.32 7.02
CA ASN A 10 -6.99 13.46 7.52
C ASN A 10 -7.16 12.20 6.67
N LYS A 11 -7.06 12.32 5.34
CA LYS A 11 -7.10 11.17 4.43
C LYS A 11 -5.96 10.18 4.70
N SER A 12 -4.74 10.67 4.91
CA SER A 12 -3.60 9.82 5.27
C SER A 12 -3.82 9.09 6.59
N LYS A 13 -4.35 9.77 7.61
CA LYS A 13 -4.63 9.17 8.92
C LYS A 13 -5.66 8.04 8.84
N LEU A 14 -6.71 8.22 8.04
CA LEU A 14 -7.72 7.19 7.77
C LEU A 14 -7.14 6.01 7.00
N ASN A 15 -6.28 6.26 6.01
CA ASN A 15 -5.63 5.19 5.27
C ASN A 15 -4.73 4.33 6.15
N THR A 16 -3.98 4.93 7.09
CA THR A 16 -3.15 4.19 8.05
C THR A 16 -3.98 3.21 8.88
N VAL A 17 -5.16 3.63 9.36
CA VAL A 17 -6.06 2.76 10.13
C VAL A 17 -6.69 1.69 9.24
N LYS A 18 -7.15 2.05 8.04
CA LYS A 18 -7.83 1.15 7.11
C LYS A 18 -6.95 -0.02 6.67
N TYR A 19 -5.66 0.22 6.47
CA TYR A 19 -4.75 -0.79 5.93
C TYR A 19 -3.90 -1.52 6.99
N LYS A 20 -4.07 -1.23 8.29
CA LYS A 20 -3.33 -1.87 9.41
C LYS A 20 -1.86 -2.13 9.06
N THR A 21 -1.19 -1.14 8.46
CA THR A 21 0.16 -1.30 7.89
C THR A 21 1.14 -1.63 9.02
N SER A 22 1.64 -2.87 9.05
CA SER A 22 2.61 -3.37 10.06
C SER A 22 4.05 -2.86 9.80
N GLY A 23 4.26 -2.19 8.67
CA GLY A 23 5.52 -1.63 8.23
C GLY A 23 5.35 -0.69 7.05
N VAL A 24 6.29 0.25 6.93
CA VAL A 24 6.51 1.02 5.70
C VAL A 24 7.68 0.41 4.95
N PRO A 25 7.67 0.33 3.61
CA PRO A 25 6.57 0.63 2.69
C PRO A 25 5.57 -0.54 2.51
N THR A 26 4.27 -0.21 2.49
CA THR A 26 3.18 -1.13 2.10
C THR A 26 2.56 -0.65 0.79
N PHE A 27 2.43 -1.55 -0.19
CA PHE A 27 1.79 -1.29 -1.48
C PHE A 27 0.43 -1.99 -1.55
N VAL A 28 -0.59 -1.32 -2.11
CA VAL A 28 -1.93 -1.87 -2.29
C VAL A 28 -2.22 -2.04 -3.78
N VAL A 29 -2.45 -3.28 -4.23
CA VAL A 29 -2.79 -3.63 -5.61
C VAL A 29 -4.30 -3.86 -5.71
N ASN A 30 -4.93 -3.13 -6.64
CA ASN A 30 -6.37 -3.18 -6.93
C ASN A 30 -7.31 -3.02 -5.71
N GLY A 31 -6.84 -2.40 -4.63
CA GLY A 31 -7.62 -2.25 -3.39
C GLY A 31 -7.95 -3.55 -2.64
N LYS A 32 -7.50 -4.71 -3.16
CA LYS A 32 -7.83 -6.06 -2.67
C LYS A 32 -6.65 -6.75 -2.02
N TYR A 33 -5.44 -6.50 -2.53
CA TYR A 33 -4.20 -7.08 -2.01
C TYR A 33 -3.29 -5.98 -1.49
N TRP A 34 -2.67 -6.21 -0.33
CA TRP A 34 -1.63 -5.35 0.19
C TRP A 34 -0.37 -6.17 0.44
N VAL A 35 0.79 -5.63 0.06
CA VAL A 35 2.10 -6.29 0.19
C VAL A 35 3.03 -5.36 0.95
N ASP A 36 3.62 -5.88 2.01
CA ASP A 36 4.62 -5.20 2.82
C ASP A 36 5.99 -5.87 2.63
N THR A 37 7.06 -5.09 2.67
CA THR A 37 8.45 -5.53 2.68
C THR A 37 8.74 -6.66 3.68
N LYS A 38 8.11 -6.64 4.87
CA LYS A 38 8.23 -7.71 5.87
C LYS A 38 7.65 -9.04 5.39
N HIS A 39 6.51 -9.01 4.71
CA HIS A 39 5.86 -10.22 4.19
C HIS A 39 6.52 -10.73 2.90
N ALA A 40 7.07 -9.82 2.09
CA ALA A 40 7.78 -10.18 0.86
C ALA A 40 9.18 -10.80 1.12
N GLY A 41 9.74 -10.66 2.33
CA GLY A 41 11.06 -11.19 2.66
C GLY A 41 12.21 -10.48 1.94
N GLY A 42 12.03 -9.19 1.61
CA GLY A 42 13.03 -8.33 0.97
C GLY A 42 12.49 -7.53 -0.23
N GLU A 43 13.15 -6.40 -0.53
CA GLU A 43 12.74 -5.44 -1.57
C GLU A 43 12.66 -6.08 -2.97
N LYS A 44 13.60 -6.98 -3.33
CA LYS A 44 13.59 -7.66 -4.62
C LYS A 44 12.40 -8.61 -4.81
N ARG A 45 11.91 -9.22 -3.74
CA ARG A 45 10.71 -10.08 -3.79
C ARG A 45 9.43 -9.26 -3.78
N LEU A 46 9.44 -8.07 -3.17
CA LEU A 46 8.30 -7.16 -3.17
C LEU A 46 7.86 -6.83 -4.60
N PHE A 47 8.80 -6.39 -5.45
CA PHE A 47 8.49 -6.08 -6.85
C PHE A 47 8.00 -7.30 -7.64
N LYS A 48 8.60 -8.49 -7.44
CA LYS A 48 8.12 -9.72 -8.09
C LYS A 48 6.68 -10.08 -7.69
N VAL A 49 6.33 -9.93 -6.42
CA VAL A 49 4.97 -10.21 -5.93
C VAL A 49 3.99 -9.15 -6.42
N LEU A 50 4.41 -7.89 -6.49
CA LEU A 50 3.61 -6.81 -7.09
C LEU A 50 3.32 -7.08 -8.56
N ASP A 51 4.35 -7.41 -9.35
CA ASP A 51 4.20 -7.72 -10.77
C ASP A 51 3.27 -8.92 -10.97
N TYR A 52 3.40 -9.96 -10.15
CA TYR A 52 2.51 -11.13 -10.18
C TYR A 52 1.06 -10.76 -9.86
N LEU A 53 0.83 -9.95 -8.83
CA LEU A 53 -0.53 -9.53 -8.45
C LEU A 53 -1.15 -8.59 -9.48
N ILE A 54 -0.35 -7.71 -10.10
CA ILE A 54 -0.80 -6.84 -11.19
C ILE A 54 -1.17 -7.67 -12.41
N GLN A 55 -0.33 -8.63 -12.80
CA GLN A 55 -0.60 -9.49 -13.95
C GLN A 55 -1.83 -10.37 -13.73
N LYS A 56 -2.00 -10.90 -12.51
CA LYS A 56 -3.17 -11.70 -12.12
C LYS A 56 -4.48 -10.92 -12.15
N GLU A 57 -4.47 -9.64 -11.79
CA GLU A 57 -5.66 -8.79 -11.80
C GLU A 57 -5.88 -8.09 -13.16
N SER A 58 -4.88 -8.11 -14.04
CA SER A 58 -4.98 -7.60 -15.42
C SER A 58 -5.50 -8.64 -16.41
N GLN A 59 -5.56 -9.93 -16.04
CA GLN A 59 -6.26 -10.98 -16.79
C GLN A 59 -7.71 -11.11 -16.30
#